data_AF-A0A1Q3TCC8-F1
#
_entry.id   AF-A0A1Q3TCC8-F1
#
_cell.length_a   1.000
_cell.length_b   1.000
_cell.length_c   1.000
_cell.angle_alpha   90.00
_cell.angle_beta   90.00
_cell.angle_gamma   90.00
#
_symmetry.space_group_name_H-M   'P 1'
#
loop_
_entity.id
_entity.type
_entity.pdbx_description
1 polymer ?
#
loop_
_entity_poly.entity_id
_entity_poly.type
_entity_poly.pdbx_seq_one_letter_code
_entity_poly.pdbx_strand_id
1 'polypeptide(L)'
;MANLLYFDAYSGLSGDMTLGALLDLGLPLDYLQTELAKLKVPGFSLEKKTVEQHHITGLKMEVNLLDPHEHAHRSVLDIEKIIRGSGLAERVQERALAVFWNLARVEGAIHNLPPEEVHFHEVGAVDAIVDIVGSCIGFEYFDISEFYCSPLPVGSGFVRAAHGLMPVPAPATLQLLAEAGAALAPTVTLGNGAEYPARAEMVTPTGAALVATLCQDGIGQRPTMKITGTGYGFGSKEFAWPNALRLWLGTRISNTTTTPTTVSELVTGHTHDHDHSHDEGHSHTHEDGHTHSHSHAHVHGETHDHTHSHGEEHTHPHDHPENHGHSHENGHTHSHEGHSHSHEHIENEPEPAHDLAGAEANLPRLNGHTAPAHYHESGPLESNNGQETYFGHGEVSLIEANLDDMTGEALGYLMEKLLTAKALDVYFTPIMMKKNRPATKLSVVVHPADEARLAALVIRESSTFGVRCYRMNRYTTGRQFRQVETSAGTAQIKLKIVDDEIIEAVPEYDSVAELAKRTGRPWRQVYEEVRQSAQQLLVKPIPN
;
A
#
# COMPACT_ATOMS: atom_id res chain seq x y z
N MET A 1 34.83 -7.52 13.07
CA MET A 1 34.22 -6.85 11.90
C MET A 1 32.81 -6.51 12.33
N ALA A 2 32.36 -5.27 12.11
CA ALA A 2 31.00 -4.87 12.47
C ALA A 2 29.98 -5.70 11.67
N ASN A 3 29.00 -6.29 12.35
CA ASN A 3 27.86 -6.95 11.69
C ASN A 3 26.78 -5.91 11.43
N LEU A 4 26.26 -5.94 10.21
CA LEU A 4 25.23 -5.04 9.71
C LEU A 4 23.94 -5.82 9.54
N LEU A 5 22.83 -5.18 9.89
CA LEU A 5 21.51 -5.64 9.55
C LEU A 5 20.83 -4.61 8.65
N TYR A 6 20.46 -5.02 7.44
CA TYR A 6 19.68 -4.20 6.52
C TYR A 6 18.22 -4.67 6.52
N PHE A 7 17.32 -3.77 6.91
CA PHE A 7 15.87 -3.94 6.79
C PHE A 7 15.44 -3.59 5.37
N ASP A 8 15.24 -4.62 4.55
CA ASP A 8 14.62 -4.47 3.25
C ASP A 8 13.09 -4.57 3.41
N ALA A 9 12.51 -3.44 3.82
CA ALA A 9 11.11 -3.27 4.20
C ALA A 9 10.16 -3.10 3.00
N TYR A 10 10.44 -3.76 1.86
CA TYR A 10 9.69 -3.58 0.62
C TYR A 10 8.18 -3.86 0.76
N SER A 11 7.74 -4.70 1.70
CA SER A 11 6.31 -4.93 1.95
C SER A 11 5.84 -4.44 3.31
N GLY A 12 6.55 -3.46 3.87
CA GLY A 12 6.24 -2.92 5.19
C GLY A 12 7.12 -3.49 6.29
N LEU A 13 6.79 -3.11 7.52
CA LEU A 13 7.63 -3.34 8.69
C LEU A 13 6.78 -3.31 9.98
N SER A 14 6.83 -4.41 10.74
CA SER A 14 6.24 -4.52 12.07
C SER A 14 7.14 -5.35 12.99
N GLY A 15 6.83 -5.31 14.28
CA GLY A 15 7.58 -6.04 15.31
C GLY A 15 7.55 -7.55 15.11
N ASP A 16 6.36 -8.13 14.94
CA ASP A 16 6.17 -9.55 14.61
C ASP A 16 6.88 -9.98 13.31
N MET A 17 6.85 -9.14 12.27
CA MET A 17 7.61 -9.38 11.02
C MET A 17 9.11 -9.33 11.28
N THR A 18 9.60 -8.43 12.15
CA THR A 18 11.02 -8.37 12.51
C THR A 18 11.47 -9.63 13.24
N LEU A 19 10.67 -10.11 14.21
CA LEU A 19 10.92 -11.37 14.90
C LEU A 19 10.87 -12.57 13.95
N GLY A 20 9.85 -12.65 13.09
CA GLY A 20 9.74 -13.70 12.08
C GLY A 20 10.98 -13.77 11.19
N ALA A 21 11.46 -12.61 10.72
CA ALA A 21 12.64 -12.54 9.89
C ALA A 21 13.93 -12.93 10.64
N LEU A 22 14.06 -12.59 11.92
CA LEU A 22 15.19 -13.00 12.76
C LEU A 22 15.20 -14.51 13.01
N LEU A 23 14.03 -15.11 13.27
CA LEU A 23 13.87 -16.55 13.40
C LEU A 23 14.26 -17.27 12.09
N ASP A 24 13.82 -16.76 10.96
CA ASP A 24 14.13 -17.33 9.64
C ASP A 24 15.62 -17.17 9.29
N LEU A 25 16.24 -16.07 9.72
CA LEU A 25 17.68 -15.83 9.63
C LEU A 25 18.52 -16.81 10.47
N GLY A 26 17.90 -17.51 11.43
CA GLY A 26 18.53 -18.56 12.23
C GLY A 26 18.55 -18.33 13.74
N LEU A 27 17.76 -17.37 14.27
CA LEU A 27 17.58 -17.21 15.72
C LEU A 27 16.78 -18.41 16.26
N PRO A 28 17.30 -19.18 17.23
CA PRO A 28 16.55 -20.28 17.82
C PRO A 28 15.38 -19.77 18.67
N LEU A 29 14.18 -20.35 18.49
CA LEU A 29 12.97 -19.94 19.22
C LEU A 29 13.09 -20.19 20.73
N ASP A 30 13.72 -21.29 21.13
CA ASP A 30 13.99 -21.65 22.52
C ASP A 30 14.94 -20.66 23.20
N TYR A 31 15.95 -20.17 22.48
CA TYR A 31 16.81 -19.09 22.95
C TYR A 31 15.99 -17.80 23.18
N LEU A 32 15.19 -17.39 22.19
CA LEU A 32 14.33 -16.21 22.30
C LEU A 32 13.36 -16.31 23.50
N GLN A 33 12.71 -17.45 23.68
CA GLN A 33 11.82 -17.72 24.82
C GLN A 33 12.57 -17.63 26.16
N THR A 34 13.76 -18.22 26.23
CA THR A 34 14.59 -18.20 27.45
C THR A 34 15.01 -16.79 27.82
N GLU A 35 15.41 -15.97 26.84
CA GLU A 35 15.78 -14.57 27.08
C GLU A 35 14.58 -13.72 27.48
N LEU A 36 13.45 -13.82 26.77
CA LEU A 36 12.23 -13.08 27.11
C LEU A 36 11.68 -13.44 28.50
N ALA A 37 11.83 -14.70 28.94
CA ALA A 37 11.42 -15.12 30.28
C ALA A 37 12.15 -14.34 31.41
N LYS A 38 13.33 -13.77 31.13
CA LYS A 38 14.07 -12.93 32.10
C LYS A 38 13.37 -11.62 32.43
N LEU A 39 12.44 -11.16 31.60
CA LEU A 39 11.60 -9.99 31.86
C LEU A 39 10.57 -10.25 32.99
N LYS A 40 10.25 -11.52 33.25
CA LYS A 40 9.20 -11.93 34.22
C LYS A 40 7.83 -11.31 33.94
N VAL A 41 7.52 -11.06 32.67
CA VAL A 41 6.20 -10.61 32.22
C VAL A 41 5.39 -11.87 31.88
N PRO A 42 4.33 -12.21 32.64
CA PRO A 42 3.47 -13.35 32.31
C PRO A 42 2.50 -12.96 31.17
N GLY A 43 1.70 -13.94 30.72
CA GLY A 43 0.51 -13.65 29.90
C GLY A 43 0.71 -13.79 28.39
N PHE A 44 1.80 -14.38 27.92
CA PHE A 44 1.98 -14.68 26.50
C PHE A 44 2.64 -16.04 26.24
N SER A 45 2.46 -16.54 25.03
CA SER A 45 3.20 -17.66 24.46
C SER A 45 3.65 -17.31 23.04
N LEU A 46 4.74 -17.95 22.60
CA LEU A 46 5.37 -17.69 21.31
C LEU A 46 5.23 -18.93 20.43
N GLU A 47 4.63 -18.77 19.25
CA GLU A 47 4.57 -19.80 18.21
C GLU A 47 5.26 -19.30 16.93
N LYS A 48 6.08 -20.16 16.31
CA LYS A 48 6.60 -19.90 14.95
C LYS A 48 5.83 -20.74 13.94
N LYS A 49 5.44 -20.14 12.82
CA LYS A 49 4.80 -20.82 11.70
C LYS A 49 5.61 -20.65 10.43
N THR A 50 5.81 -21.73 9.70
CA THR A 50 6.33 -21.64 8.33
C THR A 50 5.21 -21.17 7.42
N VAL A 51 5.48 -20.13 6.64
CA VAL A 51 4.53 -19.52 5.72
C VAL A 51 5.12 -19.52 4.32
N GLU A 52 4.30 -19.88 3.33
CA GLU A 52 4.61 -19.70 1.91
C GLU A 52 3.60 -18.70 1.31
N GLN A 53 4.10 -17.60 0.73
CA GLN A 53 3.29 -16.71 -0.11
C GLN A 53 4.01 -16.48 -1.43
N HIS A 54 3.28 -16.61 -2.55
CA HIS A 54 3.83 -16.49 -3.90
C HIS A 54 5.14 -17.28 -4.10
N HIS A 55 5.20 -18.51 -3.58
CA HIS A 55 6.37 -19.41 -3.66
C HIS A 55 7.63 -18.92 -2.91
N ILE A 56 7.50 -17.91 -2.05
CA ILE A 56 8.54 -17.52 -1.10
C ILE A 56 8.18 -18.10 0.27
N THR A 57 9.11 -18.86 0.84
CA THR A 57 8.98 -19.43 2.19
C THR A 57 9.75 -18.59 3.20
N GLY A 58 9.20 -18.48 4.40
CA GLY A 58 9.86 -17.91 5.57
C GLY A 58 9.07 -18.20 6.84
N LEU A 59 9.26 -17.39 7.87
CA LEU A 59 8.61 -17.59 9.16
C LEU A 59 7.69 -16.43 9.52
N LYS A 60 6.61 -16.77 10.21
CA LYS A 60 5.74 -15.85 10.93
C LYS A 60 5.87 -16.11 12.42
N MET A 61 6.07 -15.04 13.19
CA MET A 61 6.02 -15.08 14.64
C MET A 61 4.59 -14.74 15.07
N GLU A 62 3.96 -15.59 15.88
CA GLU A 62 2.69 -15.32 16.53
C GLU A 62 2.85 -15.22 18.05
N VAL A 63 2.51 -14.04 18.59
CA VAL A 63 2.44 -13.80 20.03
C VAL A 63 1.00 -14.04 20.46
N ASN A 64 0.78 -15.12 21.21
CA ASN A 64 -0.54 -15.51 21.69
C ASN A 64 -0.69 -15.07 23.15
N LEU A 65 -1.55 -14.07 23.39
CA LEU A 65 -1.88 -13.60 24.74
C LEU A 65 -2.77 -14.62 25.48
N LEU A 66 -2.41 -14.92 26.73
CA LEU A 66 -3.15 -15.88 27.57
C LEU A 66 -4.47 -15.29 28.12
N ASP A 67 -4.54 -13.97 28.26
CA ASP A 67 -5.77 -13.23 28.52
C ASP A 67 -5.89 -12.04 27.54
N PRO A 68 -6.73 -12.16 26.49
CA PRO A 68 -6.91 -11.10 25.49
C PRO A 68 -7.54 -9.81 26.05
N HIS A 69 -8.17 -9.87 27.24
CA HIS A 69 -8.85 -8.73 27.86
C HIS A 69 -7.98 -8.00 28.88
N GLU A 70 -6.81 -8.55 29.24
CA GLU A 70 -5.85 -7.90 30.12
C GLU A 70 -4.98 -6.90 29.35
N HIS A 71 -5.59 -5.82 28.86
CA HIS A 71 -4.87 -4.65 28.34
C HIS A 71 -4.25 -3.88 29.51
N ALA A 72 -3.20 -4.43 30.10
CA ALA A 72 -2.42 -3.71 31.10
C ALA A 72 -1.74 -2.52 30.41
N HIS A 73 -2.36 -1.34 30.48
CA HIS A 73 -1.74 -0.07 30.09
C HIS A 73 -0.52 0.15 30.99
N ARG A 74 0.68 0.00 30.41
CA ARG A 74 1.94 0.26 31.10
C ARG A 74 2.43 1.66 30.74
N SER A 75 2.91 2.38 31.74
CA SER A 75 3.68 3.59 31.49
C SER A 75 5.08 3.23 30.97
N VAL A 76 5.75 4.17 30.30
CA VAL A 76 7.16 3.99 29.92
C VAL A 76 8.06 3.68 31.13
N LEU A 77 7.74 4.26 32.30
CA LEU A 77 8.48 4.04 33.54
C LEU A 77 8.30 2.61 34.07
N ASP A 78 7.13 2.00 33.88
CA ASP A 78 6.90 0.60 34.27
C ASP A 78 7.67 -0.35 33.35
N ILE A 79 7.68 -0.06 32.05
CA ILE A 79 8.48 -0.81 31.07
C ILE A 79 9.96 -0.68 31.38
N GLU A 80 10.43 0.52 31.73
CA GLU A 80 11.82 0.74 32.12
C GLU A 80 12.22 -0.09 33.34
N LYS A 81 11.38 -0.10 34.39
CA LYS A 81 11.61 -0.94 35.57
C LYS A 81 11.68 -2.42 35.22
N ILE A 82 10.80 -2.89 34.33
CA ILE A 82 10.80 -4.29 33.86
C ILE A 82 12.12 -4.61 33.16
N ILE A 83 12.54 -3.77 32.20
CA ILE A 83 13.74 -4.03 31.40
C ILE A 83 15.01 -3.94 32.27
N ARG A 84 15.17 -2.89 33.07
CA ARG A 84 16.33 -2.72 33.96
C ARG A 84 16.39 -3.75 35.08
N GLY A 85 15.24 -4.21 35.56
CA GLY A 85 15.13 -5.27 36.57
C GLY A 85 15.30 -6.68 36.02
N SER A 86 15.45 -6.83 34.70
CA SER A 86 15.61 -8.12 34.03
C SER A 86 17.06 -8.61 34.05
N GLY A 87 17.26 -9.89 33.74
CA GLY A 87 18.58 -10.50 33.52
C GLY A 87 19.08 -10.40 32.07
N LEU A 88 18.50 -9.52 31.24
CA LEU A 88 18.89 -9.35 29.85
C LEU A 88 20.28 -8.72 29.72
N ALA A 89 20.97 -8.99 28.60
CA ALA A 89 22.24 -8.35 28.29
C ALA A 89 22.12 -6.83 28.21
N GLU A 90 23.17 -6.10 28.59
CA GLU A 90 23.18 -4.63 28.67
C GLU A 90 22.78 -3.98 27.35
N ARG A 91 23.37 -4.40 26.22
CA ARG A 91 23.01 -3.92 24.87
C ARG A 91 21.55 -4.13 24.52
N VAL A 92 20.94 -5.23 24.98
CA VAL A 92 19.50 -5.49 24.78
C VAL A 92 18.68 -4.48 25.56
N GLN A 93 19.01 -4.26 26.84
CA GLN A 93 18.33 -3.30 27.69
C GLN A 93 18.44 -1.88 27.12
N GLU A 94 19.65 -1.46 26.76
CA GLU A 94 19.92 -0.13 26.18
C GLU A 94 19.11 0.12 24.91
N ARG A 95 19.13 -0.83 23.96
CA ARG A 95 18.39 -0.71 22.70
C ARG A 95 16.89 -0.69 22.91
N ALA A 96 16.36 -1.61 23.71
CA ALA A 96 14.93 -1.69 23.96
C ALA A 96 14.43 -0.40 24.65
N LEU A 97 15.16 0.09 25.66
CA LEU A 97 14.84 1.35 26.33
C LEU A 97 14.92 2.53 25.38
N ALA A 98 15.94 2.61 24.52
CA ALA A 98 16.03 3.67 23.52
C ALA A 98 14.81 3.69 22.60
N VAL A 99 14.33 2.51 22.17
CA VAL A 99 13.13 2.39 21.32
C VAL A 99 11.88 2.84 22.08
N PHE A 100 11.65 2.35 23.29
CA PHE A 100 10.50 2.74 24.11
C PHE A 100 10.49 4.22 24.48
N TRP A 101 11.63 4.80 24.84
CA TRP A 101 11.74 6.22 25.15
C TRP A 101 11.56 7.11 23.92
N ASN A 102 12.05 6.70 22.75
CA ASN A 102 11.79 7.43 21.52
C ASN A 102 10.28 7.46 21.20
N LEU A 103 9.62 6.32 21.34
CA LEU A 103 8.18 6.22 21.17
C LEU A 103 7.42 7.04 22.22
N ALA A 104 7.78 6.96 23.50
CA ALA A 104 7.17 7.76 24.57
C ALA A 104 7.32 9.26 24.30
N ARG A 105 8.46 9.70 23.78
CA ARG A 105 8.66 11.11 23.42
C ARG A 105 7.70 11.57 22.32
N VAL A 106 7.52 10.75 21.28
CA VAL A 106 6.61 11.06 20.18
C VAL A 106 5.15 11.03 20.63
N GLU A 107 4.75 9.99 21.36
CA GLU A 107 3.40 9.87 21.92
C GLU A 107 3.09 11.03 22.88
N GLY A 108 4.04 11.37 23.76
CA GLY A 108 3.93 12.52 24.65
C GLY A 108 3.73 13.82 23.89
N ALA A 109 4.46 14.05 22.80
CA ALA A 109 4.28 15.24 21.96
C ALA A 109 2.88 15.28 21.30
N ILE A 110 2.37 14.14 20.82
CA ILE A 110 1.03 14.03 20.21
C ILE A 110 -0.07 14.30 21.25
N HIS A 111 0.12 13.82 22.47
CA HIS A 111 -0.85 13.97 23.57
C HIS A 111 -0.62 15.20 24.45
N ASN A 112 0.39 16.02 24.15
CA ASN A 112 0.81 17.16 24.95
C ASN A 112 1.09 16.79 26.42
N LEU A 113 1.81 15.69 26.61
CA LEU A 113 2.25 15.14 27.90
C LEU A 113 3.77 15.03 27.92
N PRO A 114 4.41 15.19 29.09
CA PRO A 114 5.81 14.85 29.23
C PRO A 114 6.02 13.34 28.98
N PRO A 115 7.14 12.91 28.36
CA PRO A 115 7.36 11.51 28.00
C PRO A 115 7.22 10.53 29.17
N GLU A 116 7.60 10.95 30.38
CA GLU A 116 7.54 10.18 31.62
C GLU A 116 6.12 9.84 32.07
N GLU A 117 5.13 10.64 31.65
CA GLU A 117 3.70 10.48 32.00
C GLU A 117 2.92 9.72 30.91
N VAL A 118 3.60 9.25 29.86
CA VAL A 118 2.95 8.53 28.76
C VAL A 118 2.53 7.12 29.20
N HIS A 119 1.25 6.85 29.02
CA HIS A 119 0.68 5.51 29.03
C HIS A 119 0.41 5.09 27.59
N PHE A 120 1.04 4.01 27.16
CA PHE A 120 0.85 3.56 25.80
C PHE A 120 -0.52 2.88 25.66
N HIS A 121 -1.33 3.41 24.75
CA HIS A 121 -2.65 2.86 24.45
C HIS A 121 -2.57 1.63 23.53
N GLU A 122 -1.57 1.58 22.66
CA GLU A 122 -1.38 0.52 21.65
C GLU A 122 -0.05 -0.22 21.80
N VAL A 123 0.97 0.43 22.38
CA VAL A 123 2.36 -0.07 22.42
C VAL A 123 2.83 -0.45 23.85
N GLY A 124 1.93 -0.39 24.84
CA GLY A 124 2.20 -0.78 26.24
C GLY A 124 1.76 -2.20 26.57
N ALA A 125 1.11 -2.85 25.61
CA ALA A 125 0.68 -4.23 25.69
C ALA A 125 1.86 -5.20 25.67
N VAL A 126 1.61 -6.44 26.08
CA VAL A 126 2.61 -7.51 26.13
C VAL A 126 3.21 -7.76 24.74
N ASP A 127 2.41 -7.68 23.67
CA ASP A 127 2.88 -7.89 22.29
C ASP A 127 4.00 -6.91 21.90
N ALA A 128 3.86 -5.62 22.22
CA ALA A 128 4.87 -4.62 21.92
C ALA A 128 6.18 -4.84 22.71
N ILE A 129 6.10 -5.30 23.96
CA ILE A 129 7.27 -5.68 24.76
C ILE A 129 7.96 -6.86 24.11
N VAL A 130 7.21 -7.90 23.75
CA VAL A 130 7.75 -9.09 23.06
C VAL A 130 8.42 -8.71 21.74
N ASP A 131 7.75 -7.88 20.94
CA ASP A 131 8.24 -7.43 19.64
C ASP A 131 9.55 -6.64 19.75
N ILE A 132 9.57 -5.57 20.55
CA ILE A 132 10.72 -4.67 20.65
C ILE A 132 11.88 -5.35 21.38
N VAL A 133 11.62 -5.95 22.55
CA VAL A 133 12.67 -6.59 23.34
C VAL A 133 13.16 -7.86 22.64
N GLY A 134 12.27 -8.65 22.07
CA GLY A 134 12.63 -9.85 21.31
C GLY A 134 13.46 -9.53 20.07
N SER A 135 13.14 -8.44 19.36
CA SER A 135 13.97 -7.96 18.25
C SER A 135 15.37 -7.57 18.74
N CYS A 136 15.47 -6.84 19.85
CA CYS A 136 16.75 -6.47 20.46
C CYS A 136 17.57 -7.69 20.92
N ILE A 137 16.91 -8.74 21.43
CA ILE A 137 17.54 -10.03 21.75
C ILE A 137 18.12 -10.67 20.49
N GLY A 138 17.37 -10.69 19.39
CA GLY A 138 17.85 -11.21 18.11
C GLY A 138 19.04 -10.39 17.57
N PHE A 139 18.99 -9.07 17.69
CA PHE A 139 20.12 -8.21 17.29
C PHE A 139 21.37 -8.48 18.12
N GLU A 140 21.23 -8.78 19.40
CA GLU A 140 22.35 -9.18 20.25
C GLU A 140 22.86 -10.58 19.90
N TYR A 141 21.97 -11.54 19.63
CA TYR A 141 22.34 -12.90 19.22
C TYR A 141 23.22 -12.92 17.95
N PHE A 142 22.91 -12.07 16.98
CA PHE A 142 23.70 -11.91 15.76
C PHE A 142 24.85 -10.90 15.88
N ASP A 143 25.09 -10.35 17.07
CA ASP A 143 26.09 -9.31 17.35
C ASP A 143 26.02 -8.11 16.39
N ILE A 144 24.81 -7.67 16.05
CA ILE A 144 24.60 -6.55 15.12
C ILE A 144 25.11 -5.28 15.77
N SER A 145 25.91 -4.50 15.07
CA SER A 145 26.43 -3.21 15.52
C SER A 145 25.91 -2.03 14.70
N GLU A 146 25.49 -2.27 13.45
CA GLU A 146 25.00 -1.25 12.54
C GLU A 146 23.69 -1.68 11.89
N PHE A 147 22.76 -0.75 11.72
CA PHE A 147 21.41 -0.96 11.20
C PHE A 147 21.15 0.03 10.06
N TYR A 148 20.57 -0.48 8.99
CA TYR A 148 20.19 0.29 7.82
C TYR A 148 18.80 -0.13 7.34
N CYS A 149 18.06 0.74 6.67
CA CYS A 149 16.71 0.43 6.20
C CYS A 149 16.47 0.97 4.79
N SER A 150 15.74 0.22 3.97
CA SER A 150 15.23 0.68 2.68
C SER A 150 14.21 1.83 2.86
N PRO A 151 13.87 2.57 1.79
CA PRO A 151 12.76 3.51 1.84
C PRO A 151 11.47 2.81 2.27
N LEU A 152 10.72 3.42 3.17
CA LEU A 152 9.60 2.76 3.83
C LEU A 152 8.29 2.89 3.03
N PRO A 153 7.60 1.79 2.70
CA PRO A 153 6.27 1.82 2.11
C PRO A 153 5.23 1.95 3.22
N VAL A 154 4.91 3.17 3.63
CA VAL A 154 4.03 3.40 4.81
C VAL A 154 2.56 3.09 4.57
N GLY A 155 2.12 3.03 3.32
CA GLY A 155 0.74 2.77 2.94
C GLY A 155 -0.15 4.02 2.92
N SER A 156 -1.46 3.81 2.81
CA SER A 156 -2.46 4.90 2.81
C SER A 156 -3.82 4.43 3.34
N GLY A 157 -4.74 5.38 3.57
CA GLY A 157 -6.11 5.10 4.02
C GLY A 157 -6.30 5.38 5.51
N PHE A 158 -7.08 4.53 6.19
CA PHE A 158 -7.41 4.67 7.60
C PHE A 158 -7.38 3.32 8.31
N VAL A 159 -6.96 3.30 9.58
CA VAL A 159 -6.98 2.13 10.47
C VAL A 159 -7.79 2.43 11.74
N ARG A 160 -8.33 1.40 12.38
CA ARG A 160 -8.93 1.53 13.71
C ARG A 160 -7.84 1.32 14.75
N ALA A 161 -7.77 2.25 15.69
CA ALA A 161 -6.82 2.32 16.79
C ALA A 161 -7.59 2.60 18.09
N ALA A 162 -6.92 2.60 19.24
CA ALA A 162 -7.55 2.95 20.53
C ALA A 162 -8.12 4.39 20.50
N HIS A 163 -7.51 5.24 19.67
CA HIS A 163 -7.89 6.61 19.40
C HIS A 163 -9.04 6.76 18.38
N GLY A 164 -9.65 5.64 17.96
CA GLY A 164 -10.68 5.62 16.92
C GLY A 164 -10.10 5.43 15.52
N LEU A 165 -10.68 6.11 14.53
CA LEU A 165 -10.23 5.97 13.14
C LEU A 165 -9.03 6.90 12.88
N MET A 166 -7.87 6.33 12.60
CA MET A 166 -6.61 7.05 12.39
C MET A 166 -6.21 7.02 10.92
N PRO A 167 -5.65 8.12 10.37
CA PRO A 167 -5.07 8.08 9.03
C PRO A 167 -3.89 7.12 8.98
N VAL A 168 -3.59 6.61 7.79
CA VAL A 168 -2.34 5.90 7.50
C VAL A 168 -1.43 6.84 6.71
N PRO A 169 -0.20 7.11 7.19
CA PRO A 169 0.42 6.55 8.40
C PRO A 169 -0.20 7.10 9.69
N ALA A 170 -0.24 6.29 10.75
CA ALA A 170 -0.70 6.73 12.06
C ALA A 170 0.16 7.90 12.59
N PRO A 171 -0.38 8.83 13.41
CA PRO A 171 0.35 10.01 13.85
C PRO A 171 1.71 9.72 14.50
N ALA A 172 1.79 8.73 15.40
CA ALA A 172 3.04 8.33 16.04
C ALA A 172 4.05 7.78 15.01
N THR A 173 3.60 6.92 14.11
CA THR A 173 4.41 6.41 12.99
C THR A 173 4.96 7.55 12.14
N LEU A 174 4.10 8.48 11.71
CA LEU A 174 4.51 9.59 10.85
C LEU A 174 5.54 10.49 11.53
N GLN A 175 5.32 10.83 12.81
CA GLN A 175 6.22 11.70 13.57
C GLN A 175 7.58 11.03 13.81
N LEU A 176 7.61 9.74 14.18
CA LEU A 176 8.86 8.97 14.32
C LEU A 176 9.70 9.00 13.03
N LEU A 177 9.04 8.74 11.90
CA LEU A 177 9.70 8.71 10.60
C LEU A 177 10.18 10.09 10.15
N ALA A 178 9.40 11.15 10.42
CA ALA A 178 9.78 12.51 10.10
C ALA A 178 11.04 12.96 10.87
N GLU A 179 11.10 12.66 12.17
CA GLU A 179 12.25 13.01 13.02
C GLU A 179 13.49 12.19 12.69
N ALA A 180 13.33 10.95 12.22
CA ALA A 180 14.42 10.13 11.72
C ALA A 180 14.88 10.50 10.29
N GLY A 181 14.25 11.49 9.65
CA GLY A 181 14.58 11.89 8.28
C GLY A 181 14.33 10.77 7.25
N ALA A 182 13.26 9.99 7.43
CA ALA A 182 13.04 8.80 6.64
C ALA A 182 12.64 9.09 5.18
N ALA A 183 13.30 8.41 4.24
CA ALA A 183 12.82 8.31 2.87
C ALA A 183 11.61 7.37 2.81
N LEU A 184 10.54 7.83 2.17
CA LEU A 184 9.32 7.05 1.94
C LEU A 184 9.29 6.51 0.51
N ALA A 185 8.79 5.30 0.32
CA ALA A 185 8.57 4.75 -1.00
C ALA A 185 7.43 5.51 -1.71
N PRO A 186 7.61 5.92 -2.98
CA PRO A 186 6.59 6.65 -3.71
C PRO A 186 5.41 5.74 -4.06
N THR A 187 4.21 6.33 -4.13
CA THR A 187 3.03 5.63 -4.64
C THR A 187 3.14 5.41 -6.15
N VAL A 188 3.03 4.16 -6.57
CA VAL A 188 3.05 3.71 -7.97
C VAL A 188 1.96 2.67 -8.20
N THR A 189 1.49 2.55 -9.44
CA THR A 189 0.63 1.44 -9.85
C THR A 189 1.51 0.35 -10.47
N LEU A 190 1.46 -0.85 -9.90
CA LEU A 190 2.19 -2.01 -10.41
C LEU A 190 1.57 -2.51 -11.72
N GLY A 191 2.32 -3.33 -12.48
CA GLY A 191 1.86 -3.88 -13.76
C GLY A 191 0.58 -4.73 -13.69
N ASN A 192 0.23 -5.22 -12.49
CA ASN A 192 -1.01 -5.95 -12.22
C ASN A 192 -2.20 -5.03 -11.80
N GLY A 193 -2.00 -3.71 -11.80
CA GLY A 193 -3.00 -2.72 -11.43
C GLY A 193 -3.13 -2.45 -9.92
N ALA A 194 -2.35 -3.13 -9.07
CA ALA A 194 -2.33 -2.86 -7.63
C ALA A 194 -1.57 -1.55 -7.32
N GLU A 195 -2.03 -0.80 -6.32
CA GLU A 195 -1.30 0.36 -5.79
C GLU A 195 -0.22 -0.12 -4.80
N TYR A 196 0.99 0.39 -4.96
CA TYR A 196 2.12 0.20 -4.07
C TYR A 196 2.65 1.56 -3.61
N PRO A 197 2.82 1.83 -2.31
CA PRO A 197 2.37 1.03 -1.17
C PRO A 197 0.85 0.81 -1.17
N ALA A 198 0.39 -0.30 -0.60
CA ALA A 198 -1.03 -0.66 -0.56
C ALA A 198 -1.85 0.31 0.33
N ARG A 199 -3.17 0.33 0.13
CA ARG A 199 -4.12 1.05 0.98
C ARG A 199 -4.39 0.32 2.30
N ALA A 200 -3.34 0.17 3.10
CA ALA A 200 -3.36 -0.38 4.44
C ALA A 200 -2.17 0.18 5.24
N GLU A 201 -2.20 0.09 6.56
CA GLU A 201 -0.99 0.37 7.36
C GLU A 201 0.09 -0.68 7.08
N MET A 202 1.12 -0.32 6.33
CA MET A 202 2.20 -1.25 6.00
C MET A 202 3.38 -1.12 6.97
N VAL A 203 3.55 0.04 7.59
CA VAL A 203 4.53 0.26 8.66
C VAL A 203 3.79 0.59 9.94
N THR A 204 3.93 -0.29 10.93
CA THR A 204 3.29 -0.14 12.25
C THR A 204 4.10 0.79 13.17
N PRO A 205 3.52 1.33 14.25
CA PRO A 205 4.26 2.13 15.22
C PRO A 205 5.48 1.42 15.81
N THR A 206 5.38 0.12 16.13
CA THR A 206 6.49 -0.67 16.68
C THR A 206 7.61 -0.86 15.67
N GLY A 207 7.25 -1.17 14.41
CA GLY A 207 8.21 -1.23 13.32
C GLY A 207 8.94 0.10 13.15
N ALA A 208 8.18 1.20 12.97
CA ALA A 208 8.76 2.53 12.78
C ALA A 208 9.69 2.91 13.93
N ALA A 209 9.31 2.64 15.19
CA ALA A 209 10.14 2.94 16.35
C ALA A 209 11.48 2.19 16.33
N LEU A 210 11.50 0.91 15.92
CA LEU A 210 12.74 0.14 15.79
C LEU A 210 13.71 0.80 14.82
N VAL A 211 13.27 1.07 13.59
CA VAL A 211 14.16 1.60 12.54
C VAL A 211 14.50 3.07 12.77
N ALA A 212 13.55 3.88 13.26
CA ALA A 212 13.77 5.30 13.56
C ALA A 212 14.77 5.50 14.71
N THR A 213 14.83 4.56 15.67
CA THR A 213 15.80 4.63 16.76
C THR A 213 17.16 4.03 16.40
N LEU A 214 17.19 2.91 15.66
CA LEU A 214 18.40 2.10 15.52
C LEU A 214 19.20 2.37 14.24
N CYS A 215 18.55 2.80 13.14
CA CYS A 215 19.25 2.97 11.86
C CYS A 215 20.22 4.16 11.89
N GLN A 216 21.43 3.96 11.38
CA GLN A 216 22.40 5.05 11.19
C GLN A 216 22.15 5.78 9.87
N ASP A 217 22.56 7.06 9.82
CA ASP A 217 22.57 7.90 8.60
C ASP A 217 21.19 8.05 7.91
N GLY A 218 20.11 7.84 8.67
CA GLY A 218 18.73 7.95 8.20
C GLY A 218 18.18 6.69 7.54
N ILE A 219 16.87 6.69 7.27
CA ILE A 219 16.17 5.58 6.60
C ILE A 219 16.10 5.87 5.10
N GLY A 220 16.46 4.89 4.27
CA GLY A 220 16.43 4.99 2.81
C GLY A 220 17.74 4.62 2.11
N GLN A 221 18.84 4.53 2.86
CA GLN A 221 20.15 4.18 2.31
C GLN A 221 20.46 2.70 2.49
N ARG A 222 21.04 2.10 1.45
CA ARG A 222 21.55 0.73 1.49
C ARG A 222 23.07 0.76 1.58
N PRO A 223 23.68 0.15 2.60
CA PRO A 223 25.12 0.16 2.76
C PRO A 223 25.80 -0.78 1.76
N THR A 224 27.06 -0.50 1.45
CA THR A 224 27.94 -1.48 0.80
C THR A 224 28.34 -2.56 1.81
N MET A 225 27.90 -3.80 1.59
CA MET A 225 28.11 -4.91 2.52
C MET A 225 28.30 -6.24 1.80
N LYS A 226 28.98 -7.18 2.45
CA LYS A 226 28.99 -8.58 2.06
C LYS A 226 27.88 -9.30 2.81
N ILE A 227 26.85 -9.74 2.10
CA ILE A 227 25.71 -10.47 2.67
C ILE A 227 26.18 -11.87 3.08
N THR A 228 25.86 -12.26 4.31
CA THR A 228 26.17 -13.56 4.91
C THR A 228 24.92 -14.36 5.28
N GLY A 229 23.75 -13.72 5.31
CA GLY A 229 22.48 -14.40 5.56
C GLY A 229 21.28 -13.53 5.20
N THR A 230 20.14 -14.18 5.00
CA THR A 230 18.85 -13.51 4.78
C THR A 230 17.76 -14.20 5.59
N GLY A 231 16.77 -13.45 6.05
CA GLY A 231 15.57 -14.01 6.68
C GLY A 231 14.31 -13.27 6.25
N TYR A 232 13.20 -14.00 6.15
CA TYR A 232 11.90 -13.50 5.76
C TYR A 232 10.89 -13.62 6.90
N GLY A 233 10.33 -12.48 7.28
CA GLY A 233 9.31 -12.37 8.32
C GLY A 233 7.96 -11.99 7.72
N PHE A 234 7.02 -12.93 7.73
CA PHE A 234 5.70 -12.76 7.11
C PHE A 234 4.72 -12.07 8.04
N GLY A 235 4.03 -11.06 7.52
CA GLY A 235 2.92 -10.39 8.19
C GLY A 235 1.57 -11.09 7.93
N SER A 236 0.50 -10.54 8.51
CA SER A 236 -0.84 -11.13 8.42
C SER A 236 -1.73 -10.57 7.29
N LYS A 237 -1.34 -9.46 6.66
CA LYS A 237 -2.08 -8.84 5.55
C LYS A 237 -1.80 -9.56 4.24
N GLU A 238 -2.75 -9.51 3.31
CA GLU A 238 -2.62 -10.04 1.95
C GLU A 238 -2.51 -8.89 0.95
N PHE A 239 -1.51 -8.96 0.08
CA PHE A 239 -1.29 -7.99 -0.99
C PHE A 239 -1.15 -8.70 -2.33
N ALA A 240 -1.00 -7.93 -3.41
CA ALA A 240 -0.72 -8.50 -4.74
C ALA A 240 0.73 -9.01 -4.89
N TRP A 241 1.51 -8.92 -3.81
CA TRP A 241 2.89 -9.38 -3.64
C TRP A 241 3.03 -9.96 -2.22
N PRO A 242 4.12 -10.68 -1.89
CA PRO A 242 4.31 -11.27 -0.56
C PRO A 242 4.35 -10.21 0.53
N ASN A 243 3.55 -10.39 1.58
CA ASN A 243 3.60 -9.53 2.76
C ASN A 243 4.74 -9.97 3.70
N ALA A 244 5.97 -9.64 3.33
CA ALA A 244 7.14 -10.02 4.09
C ALA A 244 8.14 -8.87 4.28
N LEU A 245 8.74 -8.82 5.46
CA LEU A 245 9.97 -8.08 5.72
C LEU A 245 11.13 -8.99 5.40
N ARG A 246 12.12 -8.47 4.67
CA ARG A 246 13.37 -9.18 4.41
C ARG A 246 14.50 -8.54 5.21
N LEU A 247 15.25 -9.35 5.95
CA LEU A 247 16.49 -8.92 6.62
C LEU A 247 17.69 -9.44 5.86
N TRP A 248 18.71 -8.59 5.68
CA TRP A 248 20.03 -9.02 5.22
C TRP A 248 21.04 -8.87 6.34
N LEU A 249 21.66 -9.98 6.73
CA LEU A 249 22.81 -10.01 7.62
C LEU A 249 24.08 -9.92 6.79
N GLY A 250 25.07 -9.16 7.24
CA GLY A 250 26.36 -9.13 6.58
C GLY A 250 27.42 -8.36 7.33
N THR A 251 28.58 -8.21 6.68
CA THR A 251 29.73 -7.49 7.23
C THR A 251 30.12 -6.33 6.34
N ARG A 252 30.67 -5.27 6.93
CA ARG A 252 31.11 -4.09 6.17
C ARG A 252 32.20 -4.51 5.20
N ILE A 253 32.11 -4.05 3.97
CA ILE A 253 33.25 -4.13 3.06
C ILE A 253 34.14 -2.95 3.43
N SER A 254 35.26 -3.24 4.10
CA SER A 254 36.31 -2.24 4.30
C SER A 254 36.78 -1.81 2.91
N ASN A 255 36.45 -0.60 2.49
CA ASN A 255 37.22 0.02 1.42
C ASN A 255 38.62 0.18 1.99
N THR A 256 39.54 -0.72 1.63
CA THR A 256 40.96 -0.36 1.64
C THR A 256 41.06 0.81 0.68
N THR A 257 41.07 2.01 1.25
CA THR A 257 41.39 3.24 0.54
C THR A 257 42.80 3.07 0.00
N THR A 258 42.94 2.51 -1.21
CA THR A 258 43.91 3.09 -2.12
C THR A 258 43.41 4.50 -2.28
N THR A 259 44.09 5.46 -1.67
CA THR A 259 43.84 6.89 -1.86
C THR A 259 43.53 7.09 -3.34
N PRO A 260 42.38 7.69 -3.71
CA PRO A 260 42.28 8.17 -5.06
C PRO A 260 43.45 9.14 -5.18
N THR A 261 44.45 8.79 -6.00
CA THR A 261 45.35 9.80 -6.53
C THR A 261 44.39 10.83 -7.10
N THR A 262 44.39 12.03 -6.53
CA THR A 262 43.64 13.16 -7.06
C THR A 262 44.01 13.25 -8.53
N VAL A 263 43.12 12.79 -9.41
CA VAL A 263 43.09 13.25 -10.79
C VAL A 263 42.40 14.61 -10.75
N SER A 264 43.03 15.53 -10.03
CA SER A 264 42.89 16.95 -10.31
C SER A 264 43.81 17.18 -11.50
N GLU A 265 43.23 17.64 -12.61
CA GLU A 265 43.86 17.80 -13.93
C GLU A 265 43.99 16.51 -14.75
N LEU A 266 42.88 16.09 -15.37
CA LEU A 266 42.80 15.54 -16.73
C LEU A 266 41.33 15.44 -17.15
N VAL A 267 40.59 16.54 -17.06
CA VAL A 267 39.47 16.76 -17.99
C VAL A 267 40.06 17.51 -19.17
N THR A 268 40.72 16.78 -20.06
CA THR A 268 40.71 17.22 -21.46
C THR A 268 39.29 16.96 -21.92
N GLY A 269 38.50 18.01 -22.15
CA GLY A 269 37.28 17.83 -22.93
C GLY A 269 37.70 17.19 -24.25
N HIS A 270 37.17 16.02 -24.55
CA HIS A 270 37.36 15.44 -25.88
C HIS A 270 36.24 16.01 -26.73
N THR A 271 36.57 16.95 -27.60
CA THR A 271 35.76 17.22 -28.78
C THR A 271 35.94 16.02 -29.70
N HIS A 272 34.84 15.39 -30.09
CA HIS A 272 34.87 14.53 -31.25
C HIS A 272 34.80 15.43 -32.47
N ASP A 273 35.92 15.60 -33.17
CA ASP A 273 35.87 16.00 -34.57
C ASP A 273 35.32 14.81 -35.34
N HIS A 274 34.10 14.95 -35.84
CA HIS A 274 33.63 14.07 -36.90
C HIS A 274 34.16 14.62 -38.21
N ASP A 275 35.20 13.99 -38.74
CA ASP A 275 35.60 14.19 -40.12
C ASP A 275 34.64 13.39 -41.00
N HIS A 276 33.70 14.09 -41.63
CA HIS A 276 32.83 13.50 -42.63
C HIS A 276 33.39 13.87 -44.00
N SER A 277 34.11 12.93 -44.63
CA SER A 277 34.38 13.01 -46.05
C SER A 277 33.14 12.58 -46.82
N HIS A 278 32.56 13.50 -47.58
CA HIS A 278 31.60 13.15 -48.62
C HIS A 278 32.37 12.99 -49.93
N ASP A 279 32.36 11.78 -50.49
CA ASP A 279 32.87 11.51 -51.83
C ASP A 279 31.70 11.69 -52.81
N GLU A 280 31.40 12.95 -53.16
CA GLU A 280 30.44 13.26 -54.21
C GLU A 280 31.16 13.11 -55.57
N GLY A 281 31.26 11.87 -56.02
CA GLY A 281 31.76 11.56 -57.36
C GLY A 281 30.69 11.87 -58.40
N HIS A 282 30.90 12.91 -59.21
CA HIS A 282 30.13 13.12 -60.43
C HIS A 282 30.99 12.79 -61.64
N SER A 283 30.53 11.88 -62.50
CA SER A 283 31.16 11.59 -63.78
C SER A 283 30.50 12.39 -64.89
N HIS A 284 31.30 13.03 -65.74
CA HIS A 284 30.85 13.50 -67.04
C HIS A 284 31.79 12.91 -68.08
N THR A 285 31.24 12.37 -69.16
CA THR A 285 32.02 11.81 -70.28
C THR A 285 32.20 12.87 -71.35
N HIS A 286 33.45 13.21 -71.67
CA HIS A 286 33.81 13.77 -72.97
C HIS A 286 34.47 12.66 -73.80
N GLU A 287 34.39 12.77 -75.14
CA GLU A 287 34.83 11.71 -76.07
C GLU A 287 36.33 11.38 -76.03
N ASP A 288 37.14 12.13 -75.27
CA ASP A 288 38.54 11.80 -75.03
C ASP A 288 38.77 11.44 -73.55
N GLY A 289 38.96 10.14 -73.32
CA GLY A 289 38.85 9.51 -72.02
C GLY A 289 39.97 9.84 -71.03
N HIS A 290 39.70 10.75 -70.10
CA HIS A 290 40.37 10.85 -68.79
C HIS A 290 39.34 11.27 -67.71
N THR A 291 39.49 10.74 -66.49
CA THR A 291 38.65 11.05 -65.32
C THR A 291 39.44 11.87 -64.30
N HIS A 292 38.84 12.92 -63.73
CA HIS A 292 39.42 13.68 -62.61
C HIS A 292 38.46 13.73 -61.41
N SER A 293 39.02 13.79 -60.20
CA SER A 293 38.30 13.91 -58.93
C SER A 293 38.84 15.11 -58.15
N HIS A 294 37.97 15.90 -57.52
CA HIS A 294 38.36 16.98 -56.63
C HIS A 294 37.72 16.79 -55.24
N SER A 295 38.44 17.21 -54.20
CA SER A 295 37.99 17.15 -52.80
C SER A 295 37.93 18.56 -52.22
N HIS A 296 36.84 18.90 -51.52
CA HIS A 296 36.74 20.14 -50.75
C HIS A 296 36.51 19.83 -49.27
N ALA A 297 37.04 20.68 -48.40
CA ALA A 297 36.88 20.59 -46.96
C ALA A 297 36.11 21.83 -46.46
N HIS A 298 35.10 21.63 -45.62
CA HIS A 298 34.37 22.71 -44.95
C HIS A 298 34.43 22.53 -43.43
N VAL A 299 34.60 23.63 -42.72
CA VAL A 299 34.58 23.69 -41.25
C VAL A 299 33.35 24.48 -40.84
N HIS A 300 32.47 23.88 -40.03
CA HIS A 300 31.30 24.57 -39.50
C HIS A 300 31.53 24.95 -38.03
N GLY A 301 31.46 26.25 -37.75
CA GLY A 301 31.23 26.79 -36.41
C GLY A 301 29.80 27.34 -36.32
N GLU A 302 29.21 27.33 -35.13
CA GLU A 302 27.81 27.71 -34.91
C GLU A 302 27.49 29.14 -35.39
N THR A 303 26.32 29.29 -36.03
CA THR A 303 25.63 30.50 -36.55
C THR A 303 25.75 30.80 -38.07
N HIS A 304 24.62 31.23 -38.66
CA HIS A 304 24.24 31.12 -40.07
C HIS A 304 24.91 32.08 -41.10
N ASP A 305 24.77 31.66 -42.37
CA ASP A 305 24.73 32.39 -43.66
C ASP A 305 26.06 32.62 -44.40
N HIS A 306 26.28 31.92 -45.54
CA HIS A 306 27.33 32.27 -46.50
C HIS A 306 26.94 32.05 -47.98
N THR A 307 27.31 33.02 -48.79
CA THR A 307 27.29 33.08 -50.26
C THR A 307 28.52 32.42 -50.87
N HIS A 308 28.38 31.73 -52.01
CA HIS A 308 29.51 31.12 -52.74
C HIS A 308 30.07 32.05 -53.82
N SER A 309 31.40 32.08 -53.94
CA SER A 309 32.11 32.63 -55.10
C SER A 309 33.06 31.57 -55.65
N HIS A 310 32.93 31.24 -56.93
CA HIS A 310 33.81 30.32 -57.62
C HIS A 310 34.95 31.09 -58.29
N GLY A 311 36.16 30.56 -58.15
CA GLY A 311 37.32 30.94 -58.97
C GLY A 311 37.97 29.67 -59.47
N GLU A 312 37.67 29.28 -60.71
CA GLU A 312 38.42 28.25 -61.41
C GLU A 312 39.28 28.92 -62.48
N GLU A 313 40.59 28.72 -62.40
CA GLU A 313 41.50 28.93 -63.51
C GLU A 313 41.85 27.56 -64.10
N HIS A 314 41.36 27.31 -65.32
CA HIS A 314 41.88 26.22 -66.15
C HIS A 314 42.46 26.81 -67.43
N THR A 315 43.71 26.44 -67.72
CA THR A 315 44.40 26.78 -68.97
C THR A 315 44.42 25.55 -69.85
N HIS A 316 43.81 25.64 -71.03
CA HIS A 316 44.06 24.72 -72.14
C HIS A 316 44.13 25.51 -73.46
N PRO A 317 45.14 25.24 -74.32
CA PRO A 317 45.31 25.92 -75.59
C PRO A 317 44.59 25.16 -76.71
N HIS A 318 43.49 25.71 -77.24
CA HIS A 318 43.00 25.35 -78.57
C HIS A 318 42.41 26.55 -79.30
N ASP A 319 42.88 26.76 -80.52
CA ASP A 319 42.38 27.70 -81.52
C ASP A 319 41.24 27.04 -82.29
N HIS A 320 40.03 27.59 -82.25
CA HIS A 320 39.17 27.80 -83.42
C HIS A 320 37.92 28.61 -83.07
N PRO A 321 37.35 29.33 -84.06
CA PRO A 321 36.46 30.45 -83.85
C PRO A 321 35.00 30.01 -83.73
N GLU A 322 34.24 30.83 -83.04
CA GLU A 322 32.78 30.87 -82.99
C GLU A 322 32.09 30.19 -81.81
N ASN A 323 31.23 31.03 -81.24
CA ASN A 323 30.55 31.01 -79.97
C ASN A 323 29.37 30.04 -80.02
N HIS A 324 29.36 28.99 -79.19
CA HIS A 324 28.18 28.19 -78.93
C HIS A 324 27.88 28.14 -77.44
N GLY A 325 26.73 28.72 -77.10
CA GLY A 325 26.16 28.67 -75.76
C GLY A 325 25.28 27.42 -75.60
N HIS A 326 25.44 26.76 -74.46
CA HIS A 326 24.55 25.70 -74.01
C HIS A 326 24.20 25.96 -72.54
N SER A 327 22.90 25.94 -72.25
CA SER A 327 22.33 26.00 -70.92
C SER A 327 22.23 24.60 -70.33
N HIS A 328 22.68 24.41 -69.09
CA HIS A 328 22.35 23.23 -68.30
C HIS A 328 21.65 23.67 -67.02
N GLU A 329 20.42 23.20 -66.85
CA GLU A 329 19.69 23.19 -65.57
C GLU A 329 20.17 21.97 -64.79
N ASN A 330 20.82 22.17 -63.64
CA ASN A 330 21.10 21.10 -62.68
C ASN A 330 20.17 21.31 -61.48
N GLY A 331 19.19 20.42 -61.33
CA GLY A 331 18.34 20.33 -60.15
C GLY A 331 18.71 19.11 -59.30
N HIS A 332 18.94 19.33 -58.00
CA HIS A 332 19.11 18.30 -56.97
C HIS A 332 18.37 18.79 -55.69
N THR A 333 17.29 18.08 -55.26
CA THR A 333 17.17 17.18 -54.06
C THR A 333 17.17 17.92 -52.70
N HIS A 334 16.64 17.50 -51.54
CA HIS A 334 16.30 16.21 -50.91
C HIS A 334 15.13 16.35 -49.91
N SER A 335 14.52 15.23 -49.50
CA SER A 335 13.58 15.09 -48.38
C SER A 335 14.31 14.87 -47.05
N HIS A 336 13.88 15.52 -45.96
CA HIS A 336 14.30 15.18 -44.60
C HIS A 336 13.16 14.49 -43.83
N GLU A 337 13.34 13.21 -43.51
CA GLU A 337 12.75 12.52 -42.37
C GLU A 337 13.89 11.99 -41.50
N GLY A 338 13.79 12.14 -40.18
CA GLY A 338 14.59 11.38 -39.22
C GLY A 338 15.41 12.21 -38.22
N HIS A 339 14.94 12.22 -36.98
CA HIS A 339 15.80 12.33 -35.79
C HIS A 339 16.17 10.91 -35.32
N SER A 340 17.38 10.70 -34.79
CA SER A 340 17.86 9.42 -34.26
C SER A 340 18.12 9.45 -32.75
N HIS A 341 18.07 8.24 -32.17
CA HIS A 341 18.19 7.89 -30.75
C HIS A 341 19.60 7.39 -30.39
N SER A 342 19.87 7.25 -29.08
CA SER A 342 20.96 6.45 -28.52
C SER A 342 20.45 5.17 -27.84
N HIS A 343 21.27 4.10 -27.91
CA HIS A 343 21.11 2.79 -27.29
C HIS A 343 22.32 2.46 -26.42
N GLU A 344 22.13 1.62 -25.40
CA GLU A 344 23.16 0.76 -24.78
C GLU A 344 22.70 -0.70 -24.84
N HIS A 345 23.64 -1.63 -25.07
CA HIS A 345 23.44 -3.08 -25.10
C HIS A 345 24.26 -3.76 -24.00
N ILE A 346 23.72 -4.82 -23.39
CA ILE A 346 24.51 -5.89 -22.75
C ILE A 346 23.97 -7.23 -23.26
N GLU A 347 24.88 -8.05 -23.78
CA GLU A 347 24.65 -9.38 -24.37
C GLU A 347 24.38 -10.46 -23.32
N ASN A 348 23.62 -11.51 -23.70
CA ASN A 348 23.66 -12.82 -23.06
C ASN A 348 23.46 -13.91 -24.13
N GLU A 349 24.32 -14.93 -24.11
CA GLU A 349 24.23 -16.15 -24.93
C GLU A 349 23.22 -17.19 -24.39
N PRO A 350 22.78 -18.17 -25.21
CA PRO A 350 21.55 -18.94 -24.99
C PRO A 350 21.77 -20.42 -24.65
N GLU A 351 20.78 -21.06 -24.03
CA GLU A 351 20.66 -22.54 -23.96
C GLU A 351 19.17 -22.96 -24.15
N PRO A 352 18.90 -24.20 -24.64
CA PRO A 352 17.80 -24.46 -25.57
C PRO A 352 16.55 -25.14 -25.00
N ALA A 353 15.52 -25.17 -25.84
CA ALA A 353 14.16 -25.64 -25.59
C ALA A 353 14.02 -27.18 -25.48
N HIS A 354 13.01 -27.62 -24.71
CA HIS A 354 12.32 -28.89 -24.95
C HIS A 354 10.83 -28.83 -24.57
N ASP A 355 10.08 -29.68 -25.26
CA ASP A 355 8.68 -29.58 -25.64
C ASP A 355 7.75 -30.45 -24.75
N LEU A 356 6.50 -29.97 -24.64
CA LEU A 356 5.19 -30.59 -24.36
C LEU A 356 5.08 -32.00 -23.71
N ALA A 357 4.22 -32.12 -22.69
CA ALA A 357 2.85 -32.67 -22.78
C ALA A 357 2.31 -33.28 -21.46
N GLY A 358 1.09 -32.85 -21.08
CA GLY A 358 -0.02 -33.68 -20.59
C GLY A 358 0.03 -34.37 -19.22
N ALA A 359 -0.88 -34.01 -18.32
CA ALA A 359 -1.78 -34.96 -17.62
C ALA A 359 -2.76 -34.23 -16.69
N GLU A 360 -4.06 -34.42 -16.95
CA GLU A 360 -5.15 -34.23 -16.00
C GLU A 360 -5.09 -35.30 -14.88
N ALA A 361 -5.48 -34.95 -13.65
CA ALA A 361 -6.51 -35.64 -12.84
C ALA A 361 -6.34 -35.45 -11.32
N ASN A 362 -7.50 -35.26 -10.67
CA ASN A 362 -7.87 -35.65 -9.31
C ASN A 362 -7.23 -34.96 -8.09
N LEU A 363 -7.99 -34.01 -7.52
CA LEU A 363 -7.99 -33.71 -6.08
C LEU A 363 -9.16 -34.45 -5.40
N PRO A 364 -8.93 -35.24 -4.33
CA PRO A 364 -10.00 -35.74 -3.49
C PRO A 364 -10.46 -34.66 -2.49
N ARG A 365 -11.77 -34.57 -2.32
CA ARG A 365 -12.44 -33.83 -1.26
C ARG A 365 -12.18 -34.51 0.10
N LEU A 366 -11.88 -33.74 1.14
CA LEU A 366 -12.04 -34.16 2.53
C LEU A 366 -12.68 -33.05 3.35
N ASN A 367 -13.89 -33.36 3.80
CA ASN A 367 -14.64 -32.68 4.86
C ASN A 367 -14.13 -33.13 6.24
N GLY A 368 -14.36 -32.29 7.25
CA GLY A 368 -14.45 -32.67 8.67
C GLY A 368 -13.31 -32.10 9.52
N HIS A 369 -13.58 -31.06 10.32
CA HIS A 369 -13.90 -31.16 11.76
C HIS A 369 -12.65 -31.52 12.60
N THR A 370 -12.19 -30.77 13.61
CA THR A 370 -12.88 -30.08 14.71
C THR A 370 -11.92 -29.12 15.44
N ALA A 371 -12.41 -27.96 15.86
CA ALA A 371 -11.85 -27.17 16.96
C ALA A 371 -12.62 -27.46 18.27
N PRO A 372 -11.99 -27.47 19.46
CA PRO A 372 -12.68 -27.26 20.74
C PRO A 372 -12.70 -25.75 21.06
N ALA A 373 -13.87 -25.13 21.25
CA ALA A 373 -14.59 -24.90 22.53
C ALA A 373 -13.79 -23.97 23.48
N HIS A 374 -14.25 -22.79 23.92
CA HIS A 374 -15.58 -22.41 24.39
C HIS A 374 -15.80 -20.89 24.31
N TYR A 375 -16.93 -20.42 23.75
CA TYR A 375 -17.63 -19.21 24.19
C TYR A 375 -19.14 -19.46 24.04
N HIS A 376 -19.90 -18.98 25.02
CA HIS A 376 -21.31 -19.27 25.27
C HIS A 376 -22.19 -19.35 24.01
N GLU A 377 -22.87 -20.50 23.85
CA GLU A 377 -24.05 -20.64 23.02
C GLU A 377 -25.17 -19.73 23.58
N SER A 378 -25.46 -18.63 22.91
CA SER A 378 -26.83 -18.14 22.80
C SER A 378 -27.43 -18.79 21.56
N GLY A 379 -28.42 -19.66 21.77
CA GLY A 379 -29.14 -20.33 20.69
C GLY A 379 -29.79 -19.34 19.71
N PRO A 380 -30.31 -19.84 18.57
CA PRO A 380 -30.90 -18.98 17.55
C PRO A 380 -32.08 -18.21 18.17
N LEU A 381 -31.92 -16.89 18.28
CA LEU A 381 -33.02 -16.00 18.61
C LEU A 381 -34.02 -16.08 17.44
N GLU A 382 -35.11 -16.81 17.68
CA GLU A 382 -36.27 -16.79 16.81
C GLU A 382 -36.72 -15.35 16.60
N SER A 383 -36.71 -14.93 15.34
CA SER A 383 -37.20 -13.63 14.90
C SER A 383 -38.71 -13.56 15.09
N ASN A 384 -39.15 -12.90 16.15
CA ASN A 384 -40.54 -12.44 16.27
C ASN A 384 -40.56 -10.91 16.19
N ASN A 385 -41.14 -10.39 15.10
CA ASN A 385 -41.57 -9.00 14.93
C ASN A 385 -40.60 -7.88 15.30
N GLY A 386 -39.53 -7.68 14.51
CA GLY A 386 -38.96 -6.35 14.24
C GLY A 386 -38.43 -5.52 15.43
N GLN A 387 -38.27 -6.12 16.61
CA GLN A 387 -37.72 -5.49 17.80
C GLN A 387 -36.40 -6.16 18.14
N GLU A 388 -35.30 -5.63 17.58
CA GLU A 388 -33.96 -5.92 18.07
C GLU A 388 -33.69 -4.90 19.18
N THR A 389 -33.57 -5.36 20.42
CA THR A 389 -33.45 -4.52 21.62
C THR A 389 -32.00 -4.29 22.06
N TYR A 390 -31.03 -4.95 21.43
CA TYR A 390 -29.62 -4.94 21.86
C TYR A 390 -28.65 -4.54 20.76
N PHE A 391 -27.46 -4.12 21.15
CA PHE A 391 -26.32 -4.00 20.25
C PHE A 391 -25.98 -5.39 19.70
N GLY A 392 -26.32 -5.62 18.44
CA GLY A 392 -26.23 -6.92 17.78
C GLY A 392 -24.98 -7.02 16.92
N HIS A 393 -24.21 -8.10 17.09
CA HIS A 393 -23.22 -8.56 16.14
C HIS A 393 -23.88 -9.52 15.14
N GLY A 394 -23.74 -9.25 13.85
CA GLY A 394 -24.23 -10.12 12.79
C GLY A 394 -23.29 -10.11 11.58
N GLU A 395 -23.62 -10.92 10.59
CA GLU A 395 -22.90 -10.97 9.32
C GLU A 395 -23.79 -10.48 8.18
N VAL A 396 -23.19 -9.80 7.21
CA VAL A 396 -23.81 -9.49 5.92
C VAL A 396 -22.85 -9.83 4.79
N SER A 397 -23.40 -10.04 3.61
CA SER A 397 -22.64 -10.19 2.37
C SER A 397 -22.80 -8.95 1.50
N LEU A 398 -21.70 -8.47 0.93
CA LEU A 398 -21.69 -7.43 -0.09
C LEU A 398 -21.42 -8.06 -1.46
N ILE A 399 -22.36 -7.89 -2.38
CA ILE A 399 -22.26 -8.33 -3.77
C ILE A 399 -21.92 -7.11 -4.63
N GLU A 400 -20.86 -7.19 -5.43
CA GLU A 400 -20.43 -6.10 -6.32
C GLU A 400 -20.32 -6.53 -7.78
N ALA A 401 -20.76 -5.64 -8.68
CA ALA A 401 -20.58 -5.76 -10.12
C ALA A 401 -20.18 -4.41 -10.73
N ASN A 402 -19.23 -4.39 -11.66
CA ASN A 402 -18.91 -3.20 -12.44
C ASN A 402 -19.65 -3.28 -13.78
N LEU A 403 -20.37 -2.21 -14.13
CA LEU A 403 -21.28 -2.16 -15.27
C LEU A 403 -20.93 -0.94 -16.13
N ASP A 404 -20.30 -1.16 -17.29
CA ASP A 404 -19.86 -0.10 -18.22
C ASP A 404 -20.73 0.01 -19.49
N ASP A 405 -21.73 -0.84 -19.62
CA ASP A 405 -22.62 -0.99 -20.78
C ASP A 405 -24.11 -1.00 -20.39
N MET A 406 -24.46 -0.56 -19.17
CA MET A 406 -25.84 -0.35 -18.73
C MET A 406 -26.21 1.13 -18.63
N THR A 407 -27.45 1.44 -18.99
CA THR A 407 -28.01 2.78 -18.83
C THR A 407 -28.45 3.02 -17.38
N GLY A 408 -28.54 4.30 -16.99
CA GLY A 408 -29.07 4.68 -15.67
C GLY A 408 -30.50 4.19 -15.42
N GLU A 409 -31.34 4.12 -16.46
CA GLU A 409 -32.70 3.58 -16.36
C GLU A 409 -32.71 2.10 -16.00
N ALA A 410 -31.86 1.30 -16.64
CA ALA A 410 -31.73 -0.13 -16.36
C ALA A 410 -31.17 -0.38 -14.94
N LEU A 411 -30.23 0.46 -14.50
CA LEU A 411 -29.72 0.43 -13.13
C LEU A 411 -30.82 0.76 -12.11
N GLY A 412 -31.63 1.79 -12.34
CA GLY A 412 -32.77 2.13 -11.49
C GLY A 412 -33.77 0.97 -11.35
N TYR A 413 -34.12 0.32 -12.47
CA TYR A 413 -34.97 -0.86 -12.47
C TYR A 413 -34.38 -2.04 -11.69
N LEU A 414 -33.08 -2.29 -11.87
CA LEU A 414 -32.36 -3.35 -11.15
C LEU A 414 -32.36 -3.10 -9.63
N MET A 415 -32.14 -1.86 -9.20
CA MET A 415 -32.21 -1.48 -7.78
C MET A 415 -33.58 -1.79 -7.18
N GLU A 416 -34.67 -1.40 -7.83
CA GLU A 416 -36.04 -1.69 -7.36
C GLU A 416 -36.29 -3.19 -7.25
N LYS A 417 -35.84 -3.98 -8.23
CA LYS A 417 -35.93 -5.45 -8.21
C LYS A 417 -35.16 -6.05 -7.03
N LEU A 418 -33.94 -5.59 -6.79
CA LEU A 418 -33.09 -6.10 -5.70
C LEU A 418 -33.68 -5.79 -4.32
N LEU A 419 -34.17 -4.56 -4.12
CA LEU A 419 -34.86 -4.17 -2.88
C LEU A 419 -36.15 -4.97 -2.67
N THR A 420 -36.96 -5.15 -3.73
CA THR A 420 -38.15 -6.02 -3.69
C THR A 420 -37.80 -7.47 -3.36
N ALA A 421 -36.63 -7.93 -3.82
CA ALA A 421 -36.10 -9.25 -3.54
C ALA A 421 -35.42 -9.37 -2.16
N LYS A 422 -35.64 -8.39 -1.27
CA LYS A 422 -35.15 -8.33 0.12
C LYS A 422 -33.64 -8.10 0.26
N ALA A 423 -33.00 -7.39 -0.68
CA ALA A 423 -31.70 -6.80 -0.39
C ALA A 423 -31.81 -5.84 0.80
N LEU A 424 -30.80 -5.82 1.67
CA LEU A 424 -30.74 -4.94 2.84
C LEU A 424 -30.42 -3.50 2.45
N ASP A 425 -29.58 -3.34 1.43
CA ASP A 425 -29.25 -2.05 0.85
C ASP A 425 -28.76 -2.25 -0.59
N VAL A 426 -28.95 -1.24 -1.44
CA VAL A 426 -28.46 -1.21 -2.82
C VAL A 426 -27.99 0.20 -3.12
N TYR A 427 -26.77 0.34 -3.63
CA TYR A 427 -26.25 1.64 -4.03
C TYR A 427 -25.34 1.56 -5.25
N PHE A 428 -25.10 2.73 -5.84
CA PHE A 428 -24.29 2.90 -7.04
C PHE A 428 -23.09 3.80 -6.76
N THR A 429 -21.91 3.42 -7.25
CA THR A 429 -20.71 4.26 -7.22
C THR A 429 -20.24 4.52 -8.65
N PRO A 430 -20.11 5.78 -9.09
CA PRO A 430 -19.53 6.08 -10.39
C PRO A 430 -18.04 5.71 -10.39
N ILE A 431 -17.59 4.99 -11.41
CA ILE A 431 -16.21 4.56 -11.57
C ILE A 431 -15.73 4.80 -13.00
N MET A 432 -14.42 4.80 -13.20
CA MET A 432 -13.80 4.81 -14.52
C MET A 432 -13.24 3.42 -14.82
N MET A 433 -13.57 2.88 -16.00
CA MET A 433 -13.06 1.59 -16.47
C MET A 433 -12.14 1.76 -17.68
N LYS A 434 -11.41 0.68 -18.01
CA LYS A 434 -10.51 0.62 -19.17
C LYS A 434 -11.19 1.12 -20.45
N LYS A 435 -10.40 1.63 -21.39
CA LYS A 435 -10.89 2.26 -22.63
C LYS A 435 -11.72 3.53 -22.36
N ASN A 436 -11.40 4.25 -21.28
CA ASN A 436 -12.04 5.51 -20.87
C ASN A 436 -13.57 5.41 -20.80
N ARG A 437 -14.07 4.35 -20.17
CA ARG A 437 -15.51 4.11 -20.04
C ARG A 437 -16.00 4.58 -18.68
N PRO A 438 -16.81 5.65 -18.61
CA PRO A 438 -17.59 5.95 -17.42
C PRO A 438 -18.52 4.77 -17.16
N ALA A 439 -18.46 4.24 -15.95
CA ALA A 439 -19.17 3.03 -15.57
C ALA A 439 -19.76 3.19 -14.17
N THR A 440 -20.64 2.28 -13.79
CA THR A 440 -21.25 2.24 -12.47
C THR A 440 -20.91 0.94 -11.77
N LYS A 441 -20.39 1.04 -10.55
CA LYS A 441 -20.31 -0.11 -9.65
C LYS A 441 -21.64 -0.25 -8.91
N LEU A 442 -22.30 -1.38 -9.10
CA LEU A 442 -23.43 -1.82 -8.30
C LEU A 442 -22.89 -2.49 -7.03
N SER A 443 -23.43 -2.11 -5.89
CA SER A 443 -23.13 -2.71 -4.58
C SER A 443 -24.44 -3.08 -3.89
N VAL A 444 -24.56 -4.34 -3.47
CA VAL A 444 -25.78 -4.89 -2.87
C VAL A 444 -25.45 -5.56 -1.54
N VAL A 445 -26.01 -5.06 -0.46
CA VAL A 445 -25.85 -5.65 0.89
C VAL A 445 -26.99 -6.62 1.12
N VAL A 446 -26.68 -7.84 1.55
CA VAL A 446 -27.65 -8.93 1.71
C VAL A 446 -27.37 -9.75 2.96
N HIS A 447 -28.38 -10.47 3.45
CA HIS A 447 -28.14 -11.53 4.43
C HIS A 447 -27.33 -12.67 3.79
N PRO A 448 -26.40 -13.32 4.50
CA PRO A 448 -25.59 -14.41 3.95
C PRO A 448 -26.42 -15.56 3.37
N ALA A 449 -27.60 -15.82 3.95
CA ALA A 449 -28.55 -16.82 3.46
C ALA A 449 -29.15 -16.50 2.08
N ASP A 450 -29.18 -15.22 1.70
CA ASP A 450 -29.74 -14.73 0.44
C ASP A 450 -28.67 -14.46 -0.64
N GLU A 451 -27.38 -14.59 -0.30
CA GLU A 451 -26.26 -14.21 -1.16
C GLU A 451 -26.31 -14.86 -2.54
N ALA A 452 -26.41 -16.20 -2.59
CA ALA A 452 -26.42 -16.93 -3.86
C ALA A 452 -27.63 -16.56 -4.74
N ARG A 453 -28.80 -16.37 -4.11
CA ARG A 453 -30.05 -16.03 -4.81
C ARG A 453 -29.98 -14.62 -5.41
N LEU A 454 -29.46 -13.65 -4.66
CA LEU A 454 -29.36 -12.26 -5.10
C LEU A 454 -28.17 -12.06 -6.06
N ALA A 455 -27.08 -12.80 -5.90
CA ALA A 455 -25.98 -12.84 -6.89
C ALA A 455 -26.49 -13.32 -8.26
N ALA A 456 -27.27 -14.41 -8.28
CA ALA A 456 -27.89 -14.91 -9.50
C ALA A 456 -28.87 -13.89 -10.11
N LEU A 457 -29.60 -13.14 -9.29
CA LEU A 457 -30.48 -12.07 -9.75
C LEU A 457 -29.68 -10.95 -10.42
N VAL A 458 -28.58 -10.51 -9.83
CA VAL A 458 -27.68 -9.49 -10.43
C VAL A 458 -27.15 -9.97 -11.78
N ILE A 459 -26.64 -11.19 -11.86
CA ILE A 459 -26.10 -11.73 -13.13
C ILE A 459 -27.18 -11.82 -14.21
N ARG A 460 -28.41 -12.20 -13.86
CA ARG A 460 -29.51 -12.36 -14.82
C ARG A 460 -30.07 -11.03 -15.33
N GLU A 461 -30.11 -10.01 -14.48
CA GLU A 461 -30.80 -8.74 -14.74
C GLU A 461 -29.85 -7.60 -15.09
N SER A 462 -28.54 -7.85 -15.10
CA SER A 462 -27.53 -6.90 -15.54
C SER A 462 -26.72 -7.48 -16.71
N SER A 463 -25.86 -6.65 -17.31
CA SER A 463 -24.92 -7.08 -18.35
C SER A 463 -23.70 -7.81 -17.82
N THR A 464 -23.54 -7.91 -16.50
CA THR A 464 -22.33 -8.49 -15.91
C THR A 464 -22.26 -10.01 -16.12
N PHE A 465 -21.06 -10.51 -16.39
CA PHE A 465 -20.79 -11.95 -16.47
C PHE A 465 -20.57 -12.60 -15.10
N GLY A 466 -20.38 -11.80 -14.05
CA GLY A 466 -20.13 -12.32 -12.72
C GLY A 466 -20.09 -11.23 -11.66
N VAL A 467 -20.24 -11.65 -10.42
CA VAL A 467 -20.20 -10.77 -9.25
C VAL A 467 -19.09 -11.18 -8.32
N ARG A 468 -18.58 -10.23 -7.53
CA ARG A 468 -17.68 -10.50 -6.40
C ARG A 468 -18.49 -10.40 -5.11
N CYS A 469 -18.27 -11.32 -4.19
CA CYS A 469 -18.96 -11.34 -2.89
C CYS A 469 -17.94 -11.23 -1.76
N TYR A 470 -18.24 -10.39 -0.76
CA TYR A 470 -17.45 -10.23 0.45
C TYR A 470 -18.34 -10.45 1.66
N ARG A 471 -17.97 -11.35 2.56
CA ARG A 471 -18.62 -11.44 3.88
C ARG A 471 -17.98 -10.43 4.81
N MET A 472 -18.81 -9.75 5.60
CA MET A 472 -18.36 -8.74 6.55
C MET A 472 -19.19 -8.80 7.83
N ASN A 473 -18.50 -8.51 8.93
CA ASN A 473 -19.14 -8.31 10.22
C ASN A 473 -19.92 -7.00 10.20
N ARG A 474 -21.10 -7.02 10.82
CA ARG A 474 -21.99 -5.88 10.97
C ARG A 474 -22.37 -5.74 12.43
N TYR A 475 -22.09 -4.59 12.99
CA TYR A 475 -22.61 -4.18 14.29
C TYR A 475 -23.84 -3.32 14.07
N THR A 476 -24.92 -3.64 14.78
CA THR A 476 -26.21 -2.96 14.68
C THR A 476 -26.67 -2.53 16.06
N THR A 477 -27.31 -1.37 16.14
CA THR A 477 -27.97 -0.95 17.37
C THR A 477 -29.37 -1.53 17.43
N GLY A 478 -29.90 -1.70 18.63
CA GLY A 478 -31.32 -1.95 18.78
C GLY A 478 -32.13 -0.81 18.16
N ARG A 479 -33.29 -1.14 17.60
CA ARG A 479 -34.19 -0.15 17.00
C ARG A 479 -35.63 -0.40 17.41
N GLN A 480 -36.32 0.68 17.76
CA GLN A 480 -37.75 0.64 18.06
C GLN A 480 -38.44 1.79 17.34
N PHE A 481 -39.59 1.52 16.71
CA PHE A 481 -40.45 2.57 16.19
C PHE A 481 -41.43 3.03 17.27
N ARG A 482 -41.58 4.34 17.45
CA ARG A 482 -42.59 4.95 18.31
C ARG A 482 -43.33 6.06 17.56
N GLN A 483 -44.48 6.44 18.08
CA GLN A 483 -45.24 7.57 17.58
C GLN A 483 -45.11 8.77 18.51
N VAL A 484 -45.06 9.97 17.93
CA VAL A 484 -45.10 11.25 18.64
C VAL A 484 -46.20 12.12 18.08
N GLU A 485 -46.89 12.83 18.97
CA GLU A 485 -47.91 13.80 18.61
C GLU A 485 -47.28 15.16 18.30
N THR A 486 -47.67 15.75 17.17
CA THR A 486 -47.23 17.09 16.75
C THR A 486 -48.43 17.90 16.24
N SER A 487 -48.27 19.20 16.05
CA SER A 487 -49.29 20.05 15.41
C SER A 487 -49.51 19.71 13.93
N ALA A 488 -48.58 18.99 13.28
CA ALA A 488 -48.77 18.43 11.94
C ALA A 488 -49.57 17.11 11.94
N GLY A 489 -49.75 16.49 13.12
CA GLY A 489 -50.35 15.18 13.35
C GLY A 489 -49.36 14.17 13.93
N THR A 490 -49.80 12.93 14.09
CA THR A 490 -48.98 11.84 14.60
C THR A 490 -47.87 11.46 13.61
N ALA A 491 -46.63 11.47 14.07
CA ALA A 491 -45.45 11.11 13.28
C ALA A 491 -44.76 9.86 13.86
N GLN A 492 -44.21 9.01 12.99
CA GLN A 492 -43.33 7.92 13.42
C GLN A 492 -41.90 8.43 13.64
N ILE A 493 -41.29 7.92 14.69
CA ILE A 493 -39.88 8.12 15.02
C ILE A 493 -39.20 6.77 15.17
N LYS A 494 -37.91 6.74 14.87
CA LYS A 494 -37.03 5.59 15.04
C LYS A 494 -36.08 5.88 16.20
N LEU A 495 -36.18 5.07 17.23
CA LEU A 495 -35.30 5.09 18.39
C LEU A 495 -34.05 4.24 18.11
N LYS A 496 -32.90 4.77 18.48
CA LYS A 496 -31.60 4.09 18.45
C LYS A 496 -31.26 3.67 19.88
N ILE A 497 -31.09 2.36 20.08
CA ILE A 497 -30.92 1.75 21.40
C ILE A 497 -29.54 1.08 21.47
N VAL A 498 -28.75 1.40 22.50
CA VAL A 498 -27.46 0.79 22.80
C VAL A 498 -27.46 0.48 24.29
N ASP A 499 -27.12 -0.76 24.67
CA ASP A 499 -27.09 -1.22 26.07
C ASP A 499 -28.38 -0.90 26.86
N ASP A 500 -29.54 -1.15 26.24
CA ASP A 500 -30.89 -0.85 26.76
C ASP A 500 -31.19 0.66 26.96
N GLU A 501 -30.29 1.56 26.55
CA GLU A 501 -30.47 3.01 26.60
C GLU A 501 -30.86 3.59 25.23
N ILE A 502 -31.87 4.46 25.21
CA ILE A 502 -32.23 5.22 24.00
C ILE A 502 -31.23 6.38 23.88
N ILE A 503 -30.29 6.26 22.94
CA ILE A 503 -29.27 7.29 22.70
C ILE A 503 -29.70 8.34 21.68
N GLU A 504 -30.67 8.02 20.84
CA GLU A 504 -31.15 8.91 19.78
C GLU A 504 -32.59 8.60 19.38
N ALA A 505 -33.34 9.63 18.99
CA ALA A 505 -34.69 9.52 18.43
C ALA A 505 -34.76 10.34 17.14
N VAL A 506 -34.96 9.68 16.00
CA VAL A 506 -34.89 10.29 14.67
C VAL A 506 -36.27 10.23 14.01
N PRO A 507 -36.80 11.34 13.44
CA PRO A 507 -38.03 11.30 12.64
C PRO A 507 -37.91 10.33 11.46
N GLU A 508 -38.93 9.51 11.24
CA GLU A 508 -39.01 8.62 10.08
C GLU A 508 -39.36 9.45 8.83
N TYR A 509 -38.61 9.26 7.73
CA TYR A 509 -38.69 10.14 6.56
C TYR A 509 -40.05 10.08 5.88
N ASP A 510 -40.58 8.89 5.63
CA ASP A 510 -41.84 8.70 4.91
C ASP A 510 -43.01 9.29 5.71
N SER A 511 -43.00 9.10 7.03
CA SER A 511 -43.98 9.69 7.94
C SER A 511 -43.94 11.22 7.90
N VAL A 512 -42.76 11.83 7.96
CA VAL A 512 -42.62 13.30 7.85
C VAL A 512 -43.03 13.79 6.45
N ALA A 513 -42.67 13.05 5.40
CA ALA A 513 -43.02 13.40 4.02
C ALA A 513 -44.53 13.35 3.78
N GLU A 514 -45.22 12.34 4.32
CA GLU A 514 -46.67 12.22 4.25
C GLU A 514 -47.36 13.35 5.03
N LEU A 515 -46.87 13.67 6.24
CA LEU A 515 -47.37 14.80 7.02
C LEU A 515 -47.19 16.14 6.31
N ALA A 516 -46.03 16.37 5.69
CA ALA A 516 -45.76 17.57 4.91
C ALA A 516 -46.72 17.68 3.71
N LYS A 517 -46.91 16.60 2.96
CA LYS A 517 -47.86 16.54 1.83
C LYS A 517 -49.29 16.81 2.29
N ARG A 518 -49.74 16.17 3.37
CA ARG A 518 -51.12 16.29 3.88
C ARG A 518 -51.43 17.66 4.44
N THR A 519 -50.47 18.30 5.11
CA THR A 519 -50.66 19.60 5.77
C THR A 519 -50.34 20.79 4.86
N GLY A 520 -49.70 20.56 3.71
CA GLY A 520 -49.21 21.61 2.82
C GLY A 520 -48.02 22.41 3.38
N ARG A 521 -47.44 21.97 4.51
CA ARG A 521 -46.32 22.65 5.18
C ARG A 521 -44.99 22.22 4.57
N PRO A 522 -43.96 23.09 4.57
CA PRO A 522 -42.61 22.70 4.12
C PRO A 522 -42.06 21.51 4.92
N TRP A 523 -41.50 20.52 4.23
CA TRP A 523 -40.95 19.30 4.85
C TRP A 523 -40.00 19.60 6.01
N ARG A 524 -39.10 20.57 5.83
CA ARG A 524 -38.10 20.95 6.85
C ARG A 524 -38.75 21.46 8.14
N GLN A 525 -39.88 22.15 8.03
CA GLN A 525 -40.61 22.66 9.19
C GLN A 525 -41.28 21.51 9.96
N VAL A 526 -41.92 20.58 9.24
CA VAL A 526 -42.54 19.39 9.84
C VAL A 526 -41.48 18.49 10.46
N TYR A 527 -40.35 18.27 9.78
CA TYR A 527 -39.23 17.49 10.29
C TYR A 527 -38.70 18.05 11.62
N GLU A 528 -38.45 19.36 11.69
CA GLU A 528 -37.92 20.00 12.89
C GLU A 528 -38.89 19.90 14.08
N GLU A 529 -40.19 20.04 13.82
CA GLU A 529 -41.23 19.88 14.83
C GLU A 529 -41.30 18.45 15.38
N VAL A 530 -41.25 17.44 14.49
CA VAL A 530 -41.22 16.03 14.88
C VAL A 530 -39.93 15.74 15.65
N ARG A 531 -38.79 16.30 15.23
CA ARG A 531 -37.50 16.16 15.91
C ARG A 531 -37.54 16.72 17.33
N GLN A 532 -38.11 17.91 17.52
CA GLN A 532 -38.25 18.53 18.85
C GLN A 532 -39.14 17.69 19.77
N SER A 533 -40.24 17.16 19.23
CA SER A 533 -41.14 16.27 19.98
C SER A 533 -40.45 14.94 20.33
N ALA A 534 -39.63 14.41 19.42
CA ALA A 534 -38.83 13.20 19.64
C ALA A 534 -37.77 13.38 20.74
N GLN A 535 -37.11 14.54 20.79
CA GLN A 535 -36.09 14.84 21.81
C GLN A 535 -36.65 14.87 23.24
N GLN A 536 -37.93 15.20 23.44
CA GLN A 536 -38.56 15.16 24.75
C GLN A 536 -38.64 13.73 25.34
N LEU A 537 -38.53 12.70 24.49
CA LEU A 537 -38.47 11.31 24.92
C LEU A 537 -37.08 10.87 25.40
N LEU A 538 -36.02 11.63 25.10
CA LEU A 538 -34.66 11.36 25.57
C LEU A 538 -34.40 11.87 27.00
N VAL A 539 -35.29 12.72 27.54
CA VAL A 539 -35.13 13.39 28.84
C VAL A 539 -35.91 12.70 29.97
N LYS A 540 -36.67 11.64 29.67
CA LYS A 540 -37.44 10.88 30.68
C LYS A 540 -37.02 9.42 30.69
N PRO A 541 -36.65 8.83 31.85
CA PRO A 541 -36.45 7.40 31.95
C PRO A 541 -37.77 6.69 31.62
N ILE A 542 -37.68 5.59 30.87
CA ILE A 542 -38.84 4.78 30.48
C ILE A 542 -39.52 4.28 31.78
N PRO A 543 -40.82 4.51 31.99
CA PRO A 543 -41.51 3.86 33.10
C PRO A 543 -41.53 2.35 32.82
N ASN A 544 -41.06 1.57 33.80
CA ASN A 544 -41.10 0.09 33.80
C ASN A 544 -42.47 -0.47 33.45
#